data_AF-A0A949GUW2-F1
#
_entry.id   AF-A0A949GUW2-F1
#
_cell.length_a   1.000
_cell.length_b   1.000
_cell.length_c   1.000
_cell.angle_alpha   90.00
_cell.angle_beta   90.00
_cell.angle_gamma   90.00
#
_symmetry.space_group_name_H-M   'P 1'
#
loop_
_entity.id
_entity.type
_entity.pdbx_description
1 polymer ?
#
loop_
_entity_poly.entity_id
_entity_poly.type
_entity_poly.pdbx_seq_one_letter_code
_entity_poly.pdbx_strand_id
1 'polypeptide(L)'
;MTAGAIRHLVVVLGDQLDLQAAGLDGFDAKKDCIWMAEVSRESCHVPSSKQRITVFLSAMRHFAKELRTRGWPIDYITLDHSPHESTLGEALKRAIEKHRPA
;
A
#
# COMPACT_ATOMS: atom_id res chain seq x y z
N MET A 1 -3.47 -17.83 -10.31
CA MET A 1 -4.33 -16.94 -11.11
C MET A 1 -3.47 -15.78 -11.57
N THR A 2 -3.11 -15.75 -12.86
CA THR A 2 -2.32 -14.67 -13.45
C THR A 2 -3.16 -13.39 -13.42
N ALA A 3 -2.79 -12.43 -12.58
CA ALA A 3 -3.42 -11.12 -12.57
C ALA A 3 -3.22 -10.49 -13.96
N GLY A 4 -4.32 -10.14 -14.63
CA GLY A 4 -4.28 -9.38 -15.87
C GLY A 4 -3.72 -7.98 -15.60
N ALA A 5 -3.23 -7.32 -16.66
CA ALA A 5 -2.83 -5.92 -16.59
C ALA A 5 -3.99 -5.07 -16.04
N ILE A 6 -3.68 -4.25 -15.02
CA ILE A 6 -4.65 -3.31 -14.43
C ILE A 6 -4.58 -1.96 -15.15
N ARG A 7 -5.60 -1.13 -14.99
CA ARG A 7 -5.62 0.25 -15.48
C ARG A 7 -4.75 1.14 -14.59
N HIS A 8 -5.03 1.22 -13.28
CA HIS A 8 -4.24 2.04 -12.35
C HIS A 8 -3.77 1.24 -11.13
N LEU A 9 -2.51 1.48 -10.73
CA LEU A 9 -1.98 1.12 -9.42
C LEU A 9 -1.97 2.37 -8.52
N VAL A 10 -2.95 2.51 -7.64
CA VAL A 10 -3.10 3.69 -6.78
C VAL A 10 -2.26 3.52 -5.53
N VAL A 11 -1.23 4.34 -5.36
CA VAL A 11 -0.37 4.33 -4.18
C VAL A 11 -1.04 5.10 -3.04
N VAL A 12 -1.16 4.46 -1.88
CA VAL A 12 -1.63 5.09 -0.64
C VAL A 12 -0.54 4.98 0.42
N LEU A 13 -0.04 6.12 0.90
CA LEU A 13 0.98 6.19 1.94
C LEU A 13 0.37 6.20 3.34
N GLY A 14 1.21 5.98 4.36
CA GLY A 14 0.76 5.85 5.75
C GLY A 14 0.09 7.09 6.35
N ASP A 15 0.26 8.26 5.74
CA ASP A 15 -0.36 9.54 6.10
C ASP A 15 -1.56 9.90 5.21
N GLN A 16 -1.91 9.06 4.23
CA GLN A 16 -2.95 9.32 3.22
C GLN A 16 -4.17 8.39 3.39
N LEU A 17 -4.44 7.92 4.61
CA LEU A 17 -5.45 6.91 4.91
C LEU A 17 -6.88 7.50 4.94
N ASP A 18 -7.35 7.93 3.77
CA ASP A 18 -8.67 8.52 3.56
C ASP A 18 -9.36 7.87 2.35
N LEU A 19 -10.61 7.44 2.55
CA LEU A 19 -11.45 6.84 1.51
C LEU A 19 -11.99 7.86 0.51
N GLN A 20 -11.95 9.14 0.85
CA GLN A 20 -12.36 10.26 0.01
C GLN A 20 -11.15 11.00 -0.59
N ALA A 21 -9.96 10.42 -0.51
CA ALA A 21 -8.77 11.00 -1.10
C ALA A 21 -8.94 11.13 -2.63
N ALA A 22 -8.50 12.25 -3.18
CA ALA A 22 -8.58 12.51 -4.63
C ALA A 22 -7.89 11.43 -5.49
N GLY A 23 -6.89 10.73 -4.94
CA GLY A 23 -6.24 9.59 -5.62
C GLY A 23 -7.16 8.39 -5.86
N LEU A 24 -8.32 8.34 -5.19
CA LEU A 24 -9.34 7.30 -5.34
C LEU A 24 -10.55 7.78 -6.17
N ASP A 25 -10.53 9.01 -6.68
CA ASP A 25 -11.59 9.51 -7.55
C ASP A 25 -11.68 8.69 -8.84
N GLY A 26 -12.87 8.13 -9.11
CA GLY A 26 -13.09 7.27 -10.28
C GLY A 26 -12.45 5.88 -10.19
N PHE A 27 -12.06 5.44 -8.99
CA PHE A 27 -11.54 4.10 -8.74
C PHE A 27 -12.54 3.01 -9.20
N ASP A 28 -12.08 2.13 -10.08
CA ASP A 28 -12.86 0.99 -10.59
C ASP A 28 -12.26 -0.30 -10.03
N ALA A 29 -12.94 -0.90 -9.04
CA ALA A 29 -12.50 -2.13 -8.38
C ALA A 29 -12.32 -3.34 -9.31
N LYS A 30 -12.78 -3.28 -10.58
CA LYS A 30 -12.54 -4.33 -11.58
C LYS A 30 -11.29 -4.09 -12.42
N LYS A 31 -10.76 -2.86 -12.41
CA LYS A 31 -9.66 -2.44 -13.28
C LYS A 31 -8.49 -1.86 -12.52
N ASP A 32 -8.67 -1.40 -11.29
CA ASP A 32 -7.65 -0.74 -10.51
C ASP A 32 -7.28 -1.56 -9.27
N CYS A 33 -6.10 -1.27 -8.73
CA CYS A 33 -5.61 -1.89 -7.51
C CYS A 33 -4.99 -0.82 -6.62
N ILE A 34 -5.28 -0.88 -5.31
CA ILE A 34 -4.60 -0.05 -4.33
C ILE A 34 -3.31 -0.73 -3.92
N TRP A 35 -2.24 0.03 -3.76
CA TRP A 35 -0.96 -0.45 -3.27
C TRP A 35 -0.56 0.29 -1.99
N MET A 36 -0.16 -0.50 -0.99
CA MET A 36 0.32 -0.01 0.30
C MET A 36 1.48 -0.91 0.75
N ALA A 37 2.47 -0.34 1.44
CA ALA A 37 3.60 -1.13 1.96
C ALA A 37 4.10 -0.60 3.30
N GLU A 38 4.37 -1.53 4.22
CA GLU A 38 5.17 -1.29 5.40
C GLU A 38 6.63 -1.64 5.07
N VAL A 39 7.53 -0.66 5.11
CA VAL A 39 8.97 -0.81 4.80
C VAL A 39 9.82 -0.24 5.94
N SER A 40 10.82 -1.00 6.37
CA SER A 40 11.61 -0.64 7.56
C SER A 40 12.47 0.60 7.34
N ARG A 41 12.96 0.84 6.11
CA ARG A 41 13.87 1.95 5.82
C ARG A 41 13.21 3.32 6.00
N GLU A 42 11.91 3.44 5.71
CA GLU A 42 11.15 4.70 5.91
C GLU A 42 11.06 5.08 7.40
N SER A 43 10.99 4.09 8.30
CA SER A 43 10.97 4.32 9.76
C SER A 43 12.35 4.54 10.38
N CYS A 44 13.42 4.28 9.63
CA CYS A 44 14.81 4.47 10.06
C CYS A 44 15.44 5.76 9.51
N HIS A 45 14.81 6.43 8.54
CA HIS A 45 15.33 7.66 7.94
C HIS A 45 15.28 8.85 8.92
N VAL A 46 14.26 8.89 9.77
CA VAL A 46 14.15 9.81 10.91
C VAL A 46 13.82 8.99 12.15
N PRO A 47 14.55 9.17 13.28
CA PRO A 47 14.20 8.50 14.52
C PRO A 47 12.74 8.74 14.89
N SER A 48 11.96 7.66 14.96
CA SER A 48 10.56 7.69 15.36
C SER A 48 10.36 6.95 16.67
N SER A 49 9.48 7.45 17.54
CA SER A 49 9.12 6.73 18.76
C SER A 49 8.41 5.42 18.41
N LYS A 50 8.58 4.40 19.26
CA LYS A 50 7.86 3.12 19.11
C LYS A 50 6.35 3.33 19.05
N GLN A 51 5.83 4.26 19.85
CA GLN A 51 4.40 4.62 19.87
C GLN A 51 3.93 5.14 18.51
N ARG A 52 4.67 6.07 17.89
CA ARG A 52 4.33 6.60 16.58
C ARG A 52 4.35 5.50 15.51
N ILE A 53 5.38 4.65 15.50
CA ILE A 53 5.48 3.52 14.57
C ILE A 53 4.26 2.61 14.72
N THR A 54 3.93 2.22 15.96
CA THR A 54 2.76 1.37 16.24
C THR A 54 1.45 1.99 15.76
N VAL A 55 1.24 3.29 16.01
CA VAL A 55 0.01 3.98 15.56
C VAL A 55 -0.08 3.99 14.04
N PHE A 56 1.01 4.35 13.34
CA PHE A 56 1.03 4.37 11.87
C PHE A 56 0.74 2.99 11.27
N LEU A 57 1.46 1.96 11.71
CA LEU A 57 1.26 0.60 11.19
C LEU A 57 -0.14 0.07 11.52
N SER A 58 -0.66 0.34 12.72
CA SER A 58 -2.02 -0.05 13.10
C SER A 58 -3.07 0.63 12.21
N ALA A 59 -2.92 1.94 11.95
CA ALA A 59 -3.83 2.69 11.09
C ALA A 59 -3.81 2.14 9.66
N MET A 60 -2.62 1.89 9.09
CA MET A 60 -2.46 1.31 7.75
C MET A 60 -3.12 -0.07 7.66
N ARG A 61 -2.91 -0.94 8.65
CA ARG A 61 -3.52 -2.29 8.70
C ARG A 61 -5.04 -2.24 8.78
N HIS A 62 -5.60 -1.32 9.58
CA HIS A 62 -7.05 -1.14 9.66
C HIS A 62 -7.63 -0.58 8.38
N PHE A 63 -6.96 0.38 7.74
CA PHE A 63 -7.39 0.91 6.44
C PHE A 63 -7.37 -0.16 5.35
N ALA A 64 -6.29 -0.95 5.28
CA ALA A 64 -6.20 -2.09 4.36
C ALA A 64 -7.31 -3.13 4.61
N LYS A 65 -7.71 -3.35 5.87
CA LYS A 65 -8.85 -4.21 6.20
C LYS A 65 -10.18 -3.62 5.72
N GLU A 66 -10.41 -2.33 5.93
CA GLU A 66 -11.60 -1.62 5.48
C GLU A 66 -11.76 -1.70 3.95
N LEU A 67 -10.66 -1.49 3.20
CA LEU A 67 -10.63 -1.63 1.75
C LEU A 67 -11.00 -3.06 1.29
N ARG A 68 -10.46 -4.08 1.95
CA ARG A 68 -10.82 -5.49 1.66
C ARG A 68 -12.28 -5.78 1.96
N THR A 69 -12.82 -5.28 3.07
CA THR A 69 -14.23 -5.44 3.43
C THR A 69 -15.16 -4.82 2.39
N ARG A 70 -14.74 -3.71 1.75
CA ARG A 70 -15.45 -3.08 0.63
C ARG A 70 -15.32 -3.84 -0.70
N GLY A 71 -14.49 -4.87 -0.76
CA GLY A 71 -14.20 -5.61 -1.99
C GLY A 71 -13.27 -4.87 -2.95
N TRP A 72 -12.54 -3.86 -2.47
CA TRP A 72 -11.57 -3.15 -3.30
C TRP A 72 -10.26 -3.94 -3.39
N PRO A 73 -9.70 -4.17 -4.60
CA PRO A 73 -8.42 -4.84 -4.73
C PRO A 73 -7.31 -4.04 -4.05
N ILE A 74 -6.55 -4.72 -3.20
CA ILE A 74 -5.41 -4.13 -2.51
C ILE A 74 -4.23 -5.11 -2.48
N ASP A 75 -3.07 -4.62 -2.89
CA ASP A 75 -1.77 -5.25 -2.68
C ASP A 75 -1.09 -4.59 -1.49
N TYR A 76 -1.13 -5.26 -0.34
CA TYR A 76 -0.57 -4.76 0.92
C TYR A 76 0.60 -5.61 1.39
N ILE A 77 1.77 -4.99 1.50
CA ILE A 77 2.98 -5.61 2.01
C ILE A 77 3.13 -5.26 3.49
N THR A 78 3.13 -6.25 4.39
CA THR A 78 3.43 -6.02 5.82
C THR A 78 4.92 -6.13 6.09
N LEU A 79 5.40 -5.59 7.21
CA LEU A 79 6.80 -5.68 7.63
C LEU A 79 7.29 -7.13 7.67
N ASP A 80 6.45 -8.05 8.12
CA ASP A 80 6.77 -9.49 8.24
C ASP A 80 7.01 -10.16 6.87
N HIS A 81 6.44 -9.61 5.80
CA HIS A 81 6.54 -10.13 4.43
C HIS A 81 7.39 -9.23 3.52
N SER A 82 7.95 -8.15 4.07
CA SER A 82 8.81 -7.23 3.35
C SER A 82 10.26 -7.71 3.46
N PRO A 83 11.03 -7.74 2.36
CA PRO A 83 12.46 -8.02 2.44
C PRO A 83 13.13 -7.06 3.42
N HIS A 84 14.01 -7.60 4.28
CA HIS A 84 14.79 -6.78 5.20
C HIS A 84 15.49 -5.64 4.44
N GLU A 85 15.38 -4.43 4.99
CA GLU A 85 15.99 -3.19 4.46
C GLU A 85 15.46 -2.67 3.12
N SER A 86 14.34 -3.20 2.63
CA SER A 86 13.72 -2.70 1.41
C SER A 86 13.21 -1.26 1.55
N THR A 87 13.38 -0.51 0.47
CA THR A 87 12.84 0.85 0.30
C THR A 87 11.42 0.81 -0.23
N LEU A 88 10.68 1.91 -0.05
CA LEU A 88 9.37 2.06 -0.69
C LEU A 88 9.46 1.98 -2.22
N GLY A 89 10.49 2.59 -2.81
CA GLY A 89 10.71 2.57 -4.27
C GLY A 89 10.96 1.18 -4.84
N GLU A 90 11.74 0.33 -4.16
CA GLU A 90 11.96 -1.06 -4.59
C GLU A 90 10.69 -1.90 -4.45
N ALA A 91 9.93 -1.70 -3.37
CA ALA A 91 8.65 -2.38 -3.16
C ALA A 91 7.64 -1.99 -4.25
N LEU A 92 7.57 -0.70 -4.59
CA LEU A 92 6.71 -0.20 -5.65
C LEU A 92 7.14 -0.72 -7.03
N LYS A 93 8.45 -0.77 -7.31
CA LYS A 93 8.97 -1.33 -8.56
C LYS A 93 8.51 -2.78 -8.76
N ARG A 94 8.61 -3.62 -7.73
CA ARG A 94 8.10 -5.01 -7.76
C ARG A 94 6.60 -5.07 -8.00
N ALA A 95 5.83 -4.15 -7.42
CA ALA A 95 4.39 -4.09 -7.62
C ALA A 95 4.03 -3.68 -9.06
N ILE A 96 4.75 -2.73 -9.66
CA ILE A 96 4.58 -2.34 -11.06
C ILE A 96 4.89 -3.53 -11.98
N GLU A 97 5.97 -4.27 -11.73
CA GLU A 97 6.32 -5.47 -12.50
C GLU A 97 5.25 -6.58 -12.37
N LYS A 98 4.68 -6.75 -11.17
CA LYS A 98 3.63 -7.73 -10.87
C LYS A 98 2.29 -7.39 -11.52
N HIS A 99 1.83 -6.14 -11.40
CA HIS A 99 0.49 -5.73 -11.81
C HIS A 99 0.41 -5.16 -13.22
N ARG A 100 1.55 -4.70 -13.76
CA ARG A 100 1.67 -4.12 -15.10
C ARG A 100 0.56 -3.10 -15.38
N PRO A 101 0.46 -2.01 -14.57
CA PRO A 101 -0.49 -0.94 -14.84
C PRO A 101 -0.26 -0.34 -16.23
N ALA A 102 -1.34 0.11 -16.86
CA ALA A 102 -1.35 0.65 -18.23
C ALA A 102 -0.57 1.96 -18.38
#